data_AF-A0A6J5BFX4-F1
#
_entry.id   AF-A0A6J5BFX4-F1
#
_cell.length_a   1.000
_cell.length_b   1.000
_cell.length_c   1.000
_cell.angle_alpha   90.00
_cell.angle_beta   90.00
_cell.angle_gamma   90.00
#
_symmetry.space_group_name_H-M   'P 1'
#
loop_
_entity.id
_entity.type
_entity.pdbx_description
1 polymer ?
#
loop_
_entity_poly.entity_id
_entity_poly.type
_entity_poly.pdbx_seq_one_letter_code
_entity_poly.pdbx_strand_id
1 'polypeptide(L)'
;MRSLLIKFRTMQVNQLRGLLYEFGASFRAGRAAGLAEIRARMAELEDFLPGIMLNSLQDQLKRIDGIEQDIDQLEKQISGWHKQEAACQAIAAVPGIGRLTATALIATMGDAKTFKSGREFASFLGLVPRQSGTGGKVWLGRISKRGDPYLRTLLIHGSRSVMYHSKVPTAWQKAIQERRPANVAAIAIANKMARTAWAILAHGCAYEKDHISVKPA
;
A
#
# COMPACT_ATOMS: atom_id res chain seq x y z
N MET A 1 7.70 -5.99 7.73
CA MET A 1 9.02 -6.45 7.22
C MET A 1 9.24 -6.07 5.76
N ARG A 2 8.47 -6.59 4.79
CA ARG A 2 8.62 -6.25 3.34
C ARG A 2 8.70 -4.74 3.06
N SER A 3 7.81 -3.94 3.65
CA SER A 3 7.78 -2.48 3.44
C SER A 3 9.06 -1.78 3.90
N LEU A 4 9.73 -2.29 4.94
CA LEU A 4 11.00 -1.77 5.44
C LEU A 4 12.14 -2.12 4.49
N LEU A 5 12.21 -3.37 4.02
CA LEU A 5 13.20 -3.80 3.03
C LEU A 5 13.12 -2.97 1.74
N ILE A 6 11.91 -2.66 1.26
CA ILE A 6 11.70 -1.76 0.12
C ILE A 6 12.30 -0.37 0.40
N LYS A 7 12.13 0.17 1.61
CA LYS A 7 12.72 1.46 1.99
C LYS A 7 14.25 1.38 2.00
N PHE A 8 14.83 0.35 2.61
CA PHE A 8 16.29 0.16 2.65
C PHE A 8 16.89 -0.02 1.26
N ARG A 9 16.24 -0.80 0.38
CA ARG A 9 16.65 -0.93 -1.02
C ARG A 9 16.65 0.42 -1.72
N THR A 10 15.55 1.17 -1.63
CA THR A 10 15.45 2.49 -2.28
C THR A 10 16.48 3.47 -1.73
N MET A 11 16.71 3.47 -0.41
CA MET A 11 17.74 4.29 0.25
C MET A 11 19.14 3.96 -0.29
N GLN A 12 19.51 2.67 -0.36
CA GLN A 12 20.82 2.26 -0.87
C GLN A 12 20.99 2.58 -2.36
N VAL A 13 19.96 2.39 -3.17
CA VAL A 13 19.99 2.78 -4.59
C VAL A 13 20.20 4.29 -4.73
N ASN A 14 19.50 5.10 -3.94
CA ASN A 14 19.65 6.55 -3.98
C ASN A 14 21.01 7.01 -3.46
N GLN A 15 21.53 6.40 -2.39
CA GLN A 15 22.86 6.68 -1.87
C GLN A 15 23.92 6.38 -2.94
N LEU A 16 23.84 5.21 -3.58
CA LEU A 16 24.77 4.80 -4.61
C LEU A 16 24.75 5.77 -5.80
N ARG A 17 23.56 6.15 -6.25
CA ARG A 17 23.40 7.17 -7.32
C ARG A 17 23.98 8.51 -6.92
N GLY A 18 23.76 8.95 -5.68
CA GLY A 18 24.28 10.21 -5.15
C GLY A 18 25.80 10.21 -5.10
N LEU A 19 26.40 9.13 -4.58
CA LEU A 19 27.85 8.97 -4.53
C LEU A 19 28.47 9.01 -5.92
N LEU A 20 27.98 8.19 -6.86
CA LEU A 20 28.55 8.18 -8.21
C LEU A 20 28.38 9.51 -8.95
N TYR A 21 27.32 10.26 -8.64
CA TYR A 21 27.10 11.59 -9.19
C TYR A 21 28.19 12.59 -8.76
N GLU A 22 28.74 12.49 -7.54
CA GLU A 22 29.86 13.32 -7.07
C GLU A 22 31.14 13.11 -7.90
N PHE A 23 31.28 11.94 -8.53
CA PHE A 23 32.37 11.60 -9.45
C PHE A 23 32.02 11.83 -10.92
N GLY A 24 30.94 12.57 -11.21
CA GLY A 24 30.51 12.90 -12.57
C GLY A 24 29.80 11.77 -13.31
N ALA A 25 29.53 10.63 -12.66
CA ALA A 25 28.82 9.51 -13.27
C ALA A 25 27.31 9.62 -13.02
N SER A 26 26.56 9.86 -14.10
CA SER A 26 25.10 9.86 -14.08
C SER A 26 24.53 8.59 -14.74
N PHE A 27 23.39 8.12 -14.21
CA PHE A 27 22.75 6.88 -14.64
C PHE A 27 21.26 7.08 -14.90
N ARG A 28 20.71 6.25 -15.79
CA ARG A 28 19.29 6.20 -16.17
C ARG A 28 18.37 6.23 -14.97
N ALA A 29 17.25 6.93 -15.12
CA ALA A 29 16.20 6.95 -14.12
C ALA A 29 15.59 5.55 -13.91
N GLY A 30 15.11 5.30 -12.70
CA GLY A 30 14.49 4.04 -12.32
C GLY A 30 15.49 3.01 -11.76
N ARG A 31 15.04 2.25 -10.75
CA ARG A 31 15.87 1.30 -10.00
C ARG A 31 16.55 0.27 -10.90
N ALA A 32 15.76 -0.48 -11.66
CA ALA A 32 16.27 -1.63 -12.43
C ALA A 32 17.23 -1.17 -13.54
N ALA A 33 16.81 -0.18 -14.34
CA ALA A 33 17.64 0.37 -15.41
C ALA A 33 18.92 1.01 -14.87
N GLY A 34 18.83 1.79 -13.80
CA GLY A 34 20.00 2.43 -13.18
C GLY A 34 20.98 1.41 -12.63
N LEU A 35 20.51 0.42 -11.85
CA LEU A 35 21.40 -0.63 -11.30
C LEU A 35 22.04 -1.48 -12.40
N ALA A 36 21.29 -1.81 -13.46
CA ALA A 36 21.83 -2.56 -14.60
C ALA A 36 22.94 -1.76 -15.31
N GLU A 37 22.73 -0.45 -15.51
CA GLU A 37 23.73 0.42 -16.13
C GLU A 37 24.98 0.59 -15.26
N ILE A 38 24.83 0.77 -13.95
CA ILE A 38 25.96 0.82 -13.01
C ILE A 38 26.82 -0.45 -13.11
N ARG A 39 26.17 -1.62 -13.18
CA ARG A 39 26.87 -2.91 -13.32
C ARG A 39 27.56 -3.03 -14.68
N ALA A 40 26.90 -2.60 -15.76
CA ALA A 40 27.46 -2.67 -17.11
C ALA A 40 28.66 -1.75 -17.28
N ARG A 41 28.66 -0.58 -16.63
CA ARG A 41 29.72 0.43 -16.71
C ARG A 41 30.77 0.30 -15.61
N MET A 42 30.80 -0.83 -14.89
CA MET A 42 31.72 -1.03 -13.75
C MET A 42 33.19 -0.87 -14.13
N ALA A 43 33.58 -1.33 -15.33
CA ALA A 43 34.94 -1.18 -15.84
C ALA A 43 35.30 0.30 -16.10
N GLU A 44 34.38 1.08 -16.67
CA GLU A 44 34.59 2.52 -16.86
C GLU A 44 34.72 3.24 -15.50
N LEU A 45 33.96 2.81 -14.50
CA LEU A 45 34.04 3.37 -13.14
C LEU A 45 35.40 3.08 -12.48
N GLU A 46 36.04 1.95 -12.78
CA GLU A 46 37.35 1.60 -12.24
C GLU A 46 38.45 2.59 -12.68
N ASP A 47 38.31 3.20 -13.86
CA ASP A 47 39.30 4.12 -14.41
C ASP A 47 39.44 5.43 -13.61
N PHE A 48 38.39 5.85 -12.90
CA PHE A 48 38.35 7.15 -12.21
C PHE A 48 37.90 7.10 -10.75
N LEU A 49 37.47 5.93 -10.25
CA LEU A 49 37.15 5.76 -8.83
C LEU A 49 38.35 5.19 -8.04
N PRO A 50 38.61 5.67 -6.81
CA PRO A 50 39.58 5.02 -5.94
C PRO A 50 39.23 3.55 -5.67
N GLY A 51 40.20 2.63 -5.69
CA GLY A 51 39.94 1.19 -5.55
C GLY A 51 39.17 0.78 -4.28
N ILE A 52 39.40 1.47 -3.15
CA ILE A 52 38.63 1.25 -1.91
C ILE A 52 37.14 1.56 -2.11
N MET A 53 36.83 2.58 -2.91
CA MET A 53 35.46 2.97 -3.22
C MET A 53 34.81 2.00 -4.21
N LEU A 54 35.57 1.51 -5.19
CA LEU A 54 35.09 0.48 -6.11
C LEU A 54 34.68 -0.80 -5.35
N ASN A 55 35.51 -1.25 -4.40
CA ASN A 55 35.17 -2.39 -3.53
C ASN A 55 33.89 -2.11 -2.72
N SER A 56 33.78 -0.91 -2.14
CA SER A 56 32.61 -0.50 -1.37
C SER A 56 31.33 -0.45 -2.22
N LEU A 57 31.44 -0.02 -3.48
CA LEU A 57 30.35 0.00 -4.47
C LEU A 57 29.89 -1.43 -4.79
N GLN A 58 30.83 -2.33 -5.08
CA GLN A 58 30.53 -3.73 -5.35
C GLN A 58 29.84 -4.41 -4.14
N ASP A 59 30.31 -4.15 -2.93
CA ASP A 59 29.68 -4.66 -1.71
C ASP A 59 28.28 -4.09 -1.51
N GLN A 60 28.06 -2.82 -1.85
CA GLN A 60 26.73 -2.21 -1.78
C GLN A 60 25.77 -2.83 -2.81
N LEU A 61 26.24 -3.10 -4.03
CA LEU A 61 25.45 -3.80 -5.05
C LEU A 61 25.06 -5.20 -4.59
N LYS A 62 25.99 -5.96 -3.99
CA LYS A 62 25.71 -7.28 -3.40
C LYS A 62 24.67 -7.19 -2.29
N ARG A 63 24.75 -6.19 -1.40
CA ARG A 63 23.74 -5.96 -0.35
C ARG A 63 22.36 -5.65 -0.93
N ILE A 64 22.30 -4.85 -2.00
CA ILE A 64 21.05 -4.56 -2.71
C ILE A 64 20.46 -5.85 -3.28
N ASP A 65 21.29 -6.71 -3.89
CA ASP A 65 20.85 -8.01 -4.43
C ASP A 65 20.27 -8.92 -3.34
N GLY A 66 20.93 -9.00 -2.18
CA GLY A 66 20.42 -9.77 -1.03
C GLY A 66 19.05 -9.25 -0.56
N ILE A 67 18.88 -7.93 -0.44
CA ILE A 67 17.58 -7.33 -0.06
C ILE A 67 16.50 -7.60 -1.11
N GLU A 68 16.85 -7.60 -2.40
CA GLU A 68 15.90 -7.95 -3.46
C GLU A 68 15.45 -9.40 -3.36
N GLN A 69 16.36 -10.32 -3.09
CA GLN A 69 16.03 -11.73 -2.84
C GLN A 69 15.10 -11.90 -1.64
N ASP A 70 15.38 -11.21 -0.52
CA ASP A 70 14.52 -11.25 0.68
C ASP A 70 13.11 -10.70 0.38
N ILE A 71 13.01 -9.62 -0.39
CA ILE A 71 11.72 -9.07 -0.82
C ILE A 71 10.96 -10.08 -1.67
N ASP A 72 11.62 -10.71 -2.63
CA ASP A 72 11.00 -11.69 -3.53
C ASP A 72 10.52 -12.93 -2.78
N GLN A 73 11.28 -13.41 -1.80
CA GLN A 73 10.87 -14.50 -0.91
C GLN A 73 9.61 -14.14 -0.13
N LEU A 74 9.57 -12.95 0.48
CA LEU A 74 8.39 -12.46 1.20
C LEU A 74 7.19 -12.29 0.27
N GLU A 75 7.39 -11.84 -0.97
CA GLU A 75 6.31 -11.74 -1.95
C GLU A 75 5.74 -13.09 -2.35
N LYS A 76 6.59 -14.11 -2.52
CA LYS A 76 6.16 -15.48 -2.76
C LYS A 76 5.36 -16.04 -1.59
N GLN A 77 5.82 -15.83 -0.35
CA GLN A 77 5.09 -16.25 0.85
C GLN A 77 3.71 -15.58 0.96
N ILE A 78 3.65 -14.25 0.77
CA ILE A 78 2.39 -13.50 0.76
C ILE A 78 1.46 -14.02 -0.35
N SER A 79 2.00 -14.35 -1.53
CA SER A 79 1.22 -14.92 -2.62
C SER A 79 0.75 -16.34 -2.35
N GLY A 80 1.54 -17.15 -1.65
CA GLY A 80 1.13 -18.49 -1.20
C GLY A 80 -0.04 -18.39 -0.22
N TRP A 81 0.12 -17.58 0.82
CA TRP A 81 -0.93 -17.38 1.83
C TRP A 81 -2.22 -16.82 1.22
N HIS A 82 -2.13 -15.81 0.36
CA HIS A 82 -3.30 -15.26 -0.33
C HIS A 82 -4.11 -16.31 -1.12
N LYS A 83 -3.44 -17.30 -1.72
CA LYS A 83 -4.09 -18.38 -2.48
C LYS A 83 -4.71 -19.43 -1.56
N GLN A 84 -4.11 -19.70 -0.41
CA GLN A 84 -4.59 -20.70 0.55
C GLN A 84 -5.76 -20.20 1.39
N GLU A 85 -5.79 -18.89 1.66
CA GLU A 85 -6.76 -18.29 2.57
C GLU A 85 -8.03 -17.83 1.85
N ALA A 86 -9.14 -18.56 2.04
CA ALA A 86 -10.43 -18.24 1.42
C ALA A 86 -10.91 -16.82 1.76
N ALA A 87 -10.67 -16.37 2.99
CA ALA A 87 -11.00 -15.02 3.44
C ALA A 87 -10.26 -13.94 2.63
N CYS A 88 -8.99 -14.18 2.28
CA CYS A 88 -8.23 -13.26 1.42
C CYS A 88 -8.80 -13.18 0.01
N GLN A 89 -9.26 -14.31 -0.55
CA GLN A 89 -9.88 -14.35 -1.88
C GLN A 89 -11.23 -13.62 -1.90
N ALA A 90 -12.05 -13.84 -0.87
CA ALA A 90 -13.38 -13.23 -0.75
C ALA A 90 -13.31 -11.70 -0.78
N ILE A 91 -12.41 -11.09 0.00
CA ILE A 91 -12.27 -9.63 0.02
C ILE A 91 -11.51 -9.06 -1.17
N ALA A 92 -10.69 -9.86 -1.86
CA ALA A 92 -10.01 -9.42 -3.08
C ALA A 92 -10.97 -9.23 -4.27
N ALA A 93 -12.19 -9.76 -4.19
CA ALA A 93 -13.25 -9.45 -5.16
C ALA A 93 -13.70 -7.97 -5.09
N VAL A 94 -13.47 -7.29 -3.97
CA VAL A 94 -13.78 -5.86 -3.82
C VAL A 94 -12.81 -5.04 -4.66
N PRO A 95 -13.29 -4.19 -5.59
CA PRO A 95 -12.44 -3.34 -6.42
C PRO A 95 -11.48 -2.50 -5.57
N GLY A 96 -10.19 -2.56 -5.91
CA GLY A 96 -9.11 -1.86 -5.21
C GLY A 96 -8.48 -2.66 -4.05
N ILE A 97 -9.04 -3.79 -3.66
CA ILE A 97 -8.40 -4.71 -2.71
C ILE A 97 -7.59 -5.73 -3.50
N GLY A 98 -6.29 -5.49 -3.62
CA GLY A 98 -5.36 -6.44 -4.21
C GLY A 98 -4.76 -7.39 -3.17
N ARG A 99 -3.92 -8.32 -3.64
CA ARG A 99 -3.21 -9.32 -2.80
C ARG A 99 -2.65 -8.73 -1.50
N LEU A 100 -1.80 -7.70 -1.59
CA LEU A 100 -1.15 -7.09 -0.42
C LEU A 100 -2.18 -6.51 0.57
N THR A 101 -3.21 -5.85 0.05
CA THR A 101 -4.28 -5.26 0.86
C THR A 101 -5.12 -6.34 1.53
N ALA A 102 -5.47 -7.40 0.80
CA ALA A 102 -6.24 -8.52 1.33
C ALA A 102 -5.49 -9.22 2.47
N THR A 103 -4.24 -9.63 2.23
CA THR A 103 -3.42 -10.30 3.25
C THR A 103 -3.20 -9.41 4.48
N ALA A 104 -2.95 -8.11 4.28
CA ALA A 104 -2.78 -7.20 5.40
C ALA A 104 -4.09 -6.98 6.18
N LEU A 105 -5.24 -6.88 5.49
CA LEU A 105 -6.55 -6.79 6.13
C LEU A 105 -6.84 -8.01 6.99
N ILE A 106 -6.67 -9.22 6.47
CA ILE A 106 -6.92 -10.45 7.25
C ILE A 106 -5.98 -10.54 8.44
N ALA A 107 -4.67 -10.31 8.24
CA ALA A 107 -3.68 -10.38 9.30
C ALA A 107 -3.94 -9.36 10.43
N THR A 108 -4.42 -8.17 10.09
CA THR A 108 -4.71 -7.11 11.06
C THR A 108 -6.09 -7.24 11.70
N MET A 109 -7.08 -7.74 10.96
CA MET A 109 -8.45 -7.87 11.45
C MET A 109 -8.61 -9.07 12.38
N GLY A 110 -7.90 -10.18 12.13
CA GLY A 110 -8.14 -11.44 12.83
C GLY A 110 -9.58 -11.91 12.62
N ASP A 111 -10.29 -12.20 13.71
CA ASP A 111 -11.73 -12.45 13.63
C ASP A 111 -12.51 -11.15 13.40
N ALA A 112 -13.14 -11.04 12.22
CA ALA A 112 -13.98 -9.92 11.83
C ALA A 112 -15.11 -9.61 12.82
N LYS A 113 -15.63 -10.63 13.54
CA LYS A 113 -16.71 -10.48 14.52
C LYS A 113 -16.28 -9.72 15.78
N THR A 114 -14.97 -9.51 15.98
CA THR A 114 -14.45 -8.67 17.07
C THR A 114 -14.90 -7.21 16.96
N PHE A 115 -15.17 -6.75 15.73
CA PHE A 115 -15.74 -5.42 15.50
C PHE A 115 -17.27 -5.52 15.43
N LYS A 116 -17.98 -4.63 16.13
CA LYS A 116 -19.45 -4.54 16.14
C LYS A 116 -20.02 -4.09 14.80
N SER A 117 -19.24 -3.34 14.02
CA SER A 117 -19.66 -2.86 12.71
C SER A 117 -18.49 -2.51 11.81
N GLY A 118 -18.73 -2.46 10.50
CA GLY A 118 -17.73 -1.94 9.55
C GLY A 118 -17.33 -0.49 9.83
N ARG A 119 -18.21 0.32 10.47
CA ARG A 119 -17.84 1.68 10.89
C ARG A 119 -16.78 1.66 11.99
N GLU A 120 -16.89 0.72 12.93
CA GLU A 120 -15.89 0.51 13.97
C GLU A 120 -14.58 0.03 13.36
N PHE A 121 -14.62 -0.92 12.43
CA PHE A 121 -13.43 -1.34 11.70
C PHE A 121 -12.77 -0.18 10.94
N ALA A 122 -13.54 0.64 10.22
CA ALA A 122 -13.00 1.82 9.54
C ALA A 122 -12.42 2.86 10.51
N SER A 123 -12.97 2.97 11.73
CA SER A 123 -12.44 3.82 12.79
C SER A 123 -11.11 3.30 13.32
N PHE A 124 -11.00 1.98 13.54
CA PHE A 124 -9.78 1.30 13.93
C PHE A 124 -8.65 1.51 12.90
N LEU A 125 -8.98 1.47 11.60
CA LEU A 125 -8.07 1.84 10.51
C LEU A 125 -7.77 3.35 10.40
N GLY A 126 -8.39 4.18 11.26
CA GLY A 126 -8.24 5.64 11.25
C GLY A 126 -8.81 6.33 10.02
N LEU A 127 -9.67 5.66 9.22
CA LEU A 127 -10.25 6.16 7.96
C LEU A 127 -11.46 7.08 8.19
N VAL A 128 -11.70 7.48 9.44
CA VAL A 128 -12.80 8.34 9.86
C VAL A 128 -12.27 9.70 10.33
N PRO A 129 -13.09 10.77 10.27
CA PRO A 129 -12.78 12.04 10.92
C PRO A 129 -12.50 11.87 12.42
N ARG A 130 -11.56 12.64 12.96
CA ARG A 130 -11.39 12.78 14.41
C ARG A 130 -12.62 13.48 14.97
N GLN A 131 -13.12 13.00 16.10
CA GLN A 131 -14.22 13.62 16.83
C GLN A 131 -13.65 14.31 18.08
N SER A 132 -14.17 15.50 18.39
CA SER A 132 -13.87 16.24 19.63
C SER A 132 -15.10 17.02 20.06
N GLY A 133 -15.33 17.17 21.35
CA GLY A 133 -16.52 17.85 21.84
C GLY A 133 -16.62 17.85 23.35
N THR A 134 -17.29 18.88 23.89
CA THR A 134 -17.68 18.99 25.30
C THR A 134 -19.13 19.49 25.37
N GLY A 135 -19.83 19.18 26.47
CA GLY A 135 -21.19 19.69 26.71
C GLY A 135 -22.22 19.31 25.63
N GLY A 136 -22.19 18.08 25.10
CA GLY A 136 -23.17 17.57 24.13
C GLY A 136 -22.97 18.04 22.68
N LYS A 137 -21.98 18.88 22.38
CA LYS A 137 -21.63 19.28 21.01
C LYS A 137 -20.52 18.40 20.44
N VAL A 138 -20.73 17.79 19.27
CA VAL A 138 -19.73 16.97 18.57
C VAL A 138 -19.19 17.73 17.36
N TRP A 139 -17.88 17.95 17.34
CA TRP A 139 -17.15 18.51 16.20
C TRP A 139 -16.37 17.43 15.45
N LEU A 140 -16.52 17.40 14.13
CA LEU A 140 -15.76 16.53 13.24
C LEU A 140 -14.58 17.31 12.64
N GLY A 141 -13.36 16.85 12.91
CA GLY A 141 -12.14 17.44 12.40
C GLY A 141 -11.57 16.73 11.16
N ARG A 142 -10.26 16.81 10.98
CA ARG A 142 -9.53 16.08 9.93
C ARG A 142 -9.60 14.58 10.15
N ILE A 143 -9.27 13.80 9.12
CA ILE A 143 -9.15 12.34 9.23
C ILE A 143 -8.18 11.97 10.37
N SER A 144 -8.61 11.03 11.21
CA SER A 144 -7.95 10.66 12.47
C SER A 144 -6.52 10.18 12.26
N LYS A 145 -6.27 9.33 11.26
CA LYS A 145 -4.95 8.73 10.98
C LYS A 145 -4.35 7.91 12.14
N ARG A 146 -5.12 7.59 13.19
CA ARG A 146 -4.66 6.81 14.36
C ARG A 146 -4.51 5.30 14.13
N GLY A 147 -4.94 4.76 12.98
CA GLY A 147 -4.77 3.34 12.64
C GLY A 147 -3.43 3.06 11.94
N ASP A 148 -3.19 1.79 11.60
CA ASP A 148 -1.95 1.35 10.93
C ASP A 148 -1.67 2.15 9.63
N PRO A 149 -0.57 2.93 9.59
CA PRO A 149 -0.17 3.68 8.40
C PRO A 149 0.03 2.80 7.15
N TYR A 150 0.47 1.55 7.31
CA TYR A 150 0.69 0.63 6.20
C TYR A 150 -0.63 0.22 5.55
N LEU A 151 -1.57 -0.29 6.33
CA LEU A 151 -2.88 -0.70 5.84
C LEU A 151 -3.68 0.47 5.25
N ARG A 152 -3.58 1.65 5.86
CA ARG A 152 -4.17 2.89 5.32
C ARG A 152 -3.58 3.25 3.96
N THR A 153 -2.26 3.18 3.82
CA THR A 153 -1.57 3.43 2.55
C THR A 153 -2.08 2.48 1.47
N LEU A 154 -2.15 1.18 1.77
CA LEU A 154 -2.65 0.16 0.84
C LEU A 154 -4.10 0.44 0.39
N LEU A 155 -5.01 0.74 1.32
CA LEU A 155 -6.41 1.04 1.00
C LEU A 155 -6.56 2.32 0.19
N ILE A 156 -5.80 3.37 0.49
CA ILE A 156 -5.85 4.62 -0.27
C ILE A 156 -5.28 4.44 -1.68
N HIS A 157 -4.20 3.68 -1.86
CA HIS A 157 -3.69 3.35 -3.19
C HIS A 157 -4.66 2.47 -3.98
N GLY A 158 -5.28 1.48 -3.33
CA GLY A 158 -6.36 0.68 -3.91
C GLY A 158 -7.53 1.55 -4.37
N SER A 159 -7.96 2.49 -3.52
CA SER A 159 -8.98 3.46 -3.88
C SER A 159 -8.60 4.35 -5.05
N ARG A 160 -7.36 4.85 -5.12
CA ARG A 160 -6.90 5.65 -6.27
C ARG A 160 -6.92 4.83 -7.56
N SER A 161 -6.49 3.57 -7.50
CA SER A 161 -6.59 2.66 -8.65
C SER A 161 -8.04 2.52 -9.14
N VAL A 162 -9.00 2.36 -8.22
CA VAL A 162 -10.43 2.32 -8.56
C VAL A 162 -10.91 3.64 -9.16
N MET A 163 -10.47 4.78 -8.65
CA MET A 163 -10.86 6.09 -9.19
C MET A 163 -10.39 6.28 -10.63
N TYR A 164 -9.14 5.93 -10.93
CA TYR A 164 -8.53 6.21 -12.24
C TYR A 164 -8.75 5.12 -13.28
N HIS A 165 -8.99 3.87 -12.88
CA HIS A 165 -9.03 2.72 -13.79
C HIS A 165 -10.36 1.96 -13.81
N SER A 166 -11.36 2.37 -13.03
CA SER A 166 -12.67 1.74 -13.10
C SER A 166 -13.35 2.06 -14.43
N LYS A 167 -13.60 1.02 -15.24
CA LYS A 167 -14.34 1.14 -16.51
C LYS A 167 -15.82 1.47 -16.30
N VAL A 168 -16.39 1.04 -15.17
CA VAL A 168 -17.81 1.21 -14.85
C VAL A 168 -17.94 1.66 -13.39
N PRO A 169 -17.65 2.95 -13.10
CA PRO A 169 -17.78 3.48 -11.75
C PRO A 169 -19.25 3.49 -11.32
N THR A 170 -19.51 3.18 -10.05
CA THR A 170 -20.85 3.30 -9.45
C THR A 170 -21.30 4.77 -9.44
N ALA A 171 -22.61 5.01 -9.48
CA ALA A 171 -23.17 6.37 -9.40
C ALA A 171 -22.64 7.15 -8.19
N TRP A 172 -22.50 6.47 -7.04
CA TRP A 172 -21.91 7.07 -5.83
C TRP A 172 -20.43 7.46 -6.00
N GLN A 173 -19.63 6.61 -6.66
CA GLN A 173 -18.22 6.91 -6.95
C GLN A 173 -18.09 8.12 -7.88
N LYS A 174 -18.96 8.22 -8.89
CA LYS A 174 -18.97 9.37 -9.80
C LYS A 174 -19.35 10.66 -9.05
N ALA A 175 -20.47 10.63 -8.33
CA ALA A 175 -20.97 11.77 -7.57
C ALA A 175 -19.98 12.29 -6.52
N ILE A 176 -19.24 11.41 -5.82
CA ILE A 176 -18.27 11.87 -4.82
C ILE A 176 -17.00 12.45 -5.44
N GLN A 177 -16.58 11.96 -6.62
CA GLN A 177 -15.44 12.50 -7.36
C GLN A 177 -15.75 13.87 -7.96
N GLU A 178 -16.98 14.11 -8.41
CA GLU A 178 -17.43 15.40 -8.92
C GLU A 178 -17.56 16.45 -7.79
N ARG A 179 -18.06 16.03 -6.62
CA ARG A 179 -18.35 16.96 -5.52
C ARG A 179 -17.15 17.30 -4.64
N ARG A 180 -16.10 16.46 -4.58
CA ARG A 180 -15.02 16.58 -3.57
C ARG A 180 -13.63 16.50 -4.21
N PRO A 181 -12.63 17.16 -3.60
CA PRO A 181 -11.23 17.04 -4.05
C PRO A 181 -10.76 15.59 -4.10
N ALA A 182 -9.88 15.26 -5.04
CA ALA A 182 -9.44 13.88 -5.32
C ALA A 182 -8.98 13.11 -4.06
N ASN A 183 -8.20 13.72 -3.19
CA ASN A 183 -7.73 13.07 -1.95
C ASN A 183 -8.88 12.78 -0.96
N VAL A 184 -9.92 13.59 -0.94
CA VAL A 184 -11.11 13.37 -0.10
C VAL A 184 -11.95 12.23 -0.68
N ALA A 185 -12.15 12.22 -2.00
CA ALA A 185 -12.83 11.11 -2.69
C ALA A 185 -12.09 9.79 -2.48
N ALA A 186 -10.75 9.78 -2.56
CA ALA A 186 -9.93 8.59 -2.32
C ALA A 186 -10.11 8.05 -0.89
N ILE A 187 -10.13 8.92 0.12
CA ILE A 187 -10.34 8.47 1.50
C ILE A 187 -11.77 7.92 1.68
N ALA A 188 -12.77 8.52 1.06
CA ALA A 188 -14.15 8.05 1.14
C ALA A 188 -14.32 6.68 0.48
N ILE A 189 -13.73 6.45 -0.70
CA ILE A 189 -13.75 5.16 -1.38
C ILE A 189 -12.97 4.12 -0.56
N ALA A 190 -11.79 4.46 -0.02
CA ALA A 190 -11.04 3.58 0.87
C ALA A 190 -11.83 3.18 2.13
N ASN A 191 -12.59 4.13 2.72
CA ASN A 191 -13.48 3.86 3.85
C ASN A 191 -14.60 2.88 3.45
N LYS A 192 -15.22 3.07 2.27
CA LYS A 192 -16.22 2.15 1.73
C LYS A 192 -15.62 0.75 1.52
N MET A 193 -14.45 0.64 0.89
CA MET A 193 -13.75 -0.63 0.67
C MET A 193 -13.49 -1.38 1.99
N ALA A 194 -12.98 -0.69 3.01
CA ALA A 194 -12.73 -1.30 4.33
C ALA A 194 -14.01 -1.83 4.98
N ARG A 195 -15.12 -1.07 4.89
CA ARG A 195 -16.42 -1.47 5.42
C ARG A 195 -17.00 -2.66 4.69
N THR A 196 -16.87 -2.70 3.36
CA THR A 196 -17.30 -3.82 2.53
C THR A 196 -16.48 -5.08 2.83
N ALA A 197 -15.15 -4.97 2.95
CA ALA A 197 -14.29 -6.09 3.32
C ALA A 197 -14.69 -6.68 4.69
N TRP A 198 -14.94 -5.82 5.68
CA TRP A 198 -15.43 -6.27 6.98
C TRP A 198 -16.78 -6.98 6.86
N ALA A 199 -17.73 -6.45 6.10
CA ALA A 199 -19.06 -7.05 5.97
C ALA A 199 -19.01 -8.44 5.33
N ILE A 200 -18.21 -8.60 4.27
CA ILE A 200 -17.95 -9.89 3.62
C ILE A 200 -17.46 -10.92 4.62
N LEU A 201 -16.49 -10.54 5.46
CA LEU A 201 -15.87 -11.44 6.42
C LEU A 201 -16.76 -11.73 7.63
N ALA A 202 -17.43 -10.71 8.18
CA ALA A 202 -18.28 -10.86 9.36
C ALA A 202 -19.55 -11.68 9.06
N HIS A 203 -20.07 -11.57 7.84
CA HIS A 203 -21.31 -12.25 7.43
C HIS A 203 -21.09 -13.48 6.54
N GLY A 204 -19.85 -13.74 6.11
CA GLY A 204 -19.55 -14.87 5.23
C GLY A 204 -20.22 -14.79 3.86
N CYS A 205 -20.49 -13.58 3.36
CA CYS A 205 -21.18 -13.36 2.09
C CYS A 205 -20.21 -13.03 0.94
N ALA A 206 -20.61 -13.36 -0.29
CA ALA A 206 -19.84 -12.98 -1.47
C ALA A 206 -19.92 -11.46 -1.75
N TYR A 207 -18.90 -10.91 -2.41
CA TYR A 207 -18.96 -9.53 -2.86
C TYR A 207 -19.98 -9.36 -3.99
N GLU A 208 -20.95 -8.49 -3.74
CA GLU A 208 -21.95 -8.07 -4.72
C GLU A 208 -21.77 -6.59 -5.06
N LYS A 209 -21.55 -6.29 -6.34
CA LYS A 209 -21.28 -4.92 -6.82
C LYS A 209 -22.43 -3.96 -6.54
N ASP A 210 -23.66 -4.42 -6.78
CA ASP A 210 -24.87 -3.62 -6.73
C ASP A 210 -25.64 -3.79 -5.41
N HIS A 211 -24.97 -4.33 -4.38
CA HIS A 211 -25.56 -4.51 -3.06
C HIS A 211 -25.94 -3.18 -2.41
N ILE A 212 -27.20 -3.06 -2.02
CA ILE A 212 -27.75 -1.91 -1.31
C ILE A 212 -27.90 -2.30 0.16
N SER A 213 -27.12 -1.67 1.03
CA SER A 213 -27.23 -1.88 2.47
C SER A 213 -28.58 -1.36 2.97
N VAL A 214 -29.40 -2.26 3.51
CA VAL A 214 -30.61 -1.91 4.24
C VAL A 214 -30.22 -1.37 5.61
N LYS A 215 -30.77 -0.24 6.02
CA LYS A 215 -30.54 0.31 7.36
C LYS A 215 -31.21 -0.66 8.36
N PRO A 216 -30.48 -1.21 9.36
CA PRO A 216 -31.13 -2.00 10.39
C PRO A 216 -32.19 -1.14 11.09
N ALA A 217 -33.34 -1.76 11.35
CA ALA A 217 -34.50 -1.13 12.00
C ALA A 217 -34.14 -0.56 13.37
#